data_AF-A0A966KAE2-F1
#
_entry.id   AF-A0A966KAE2-F1
#
_cell.length_a   1.000
_cell.length_b   1.000
_cell.length_c   1.000
_cell.angle_alpha   90.00
_cell.angle_beta   90.00
_cell.angle_gamma   90.00
#
_symmetry.space_group_name_H-M   'P 1'
#
loop_
_entity.id
_entity.type
_entity.pdbx_description
1 polymer ?
#
loop_
_entity_poly.entity_id
_entity_poly.type
_entity_poly.pdbx_seq_one_letter_code
_entity_poly.pdbx_strand_id
1 'polypeptide(L)'
;MMRTLYDKLWDEHVVHSEEDGTATIYIDRQLLHEVTSPQAFEGLSLAARPVWRISANLAVSDHNVPTTDRSEGIADPVSKLQVDTLDQNCDRFGITQYKMNDQRQGIVHVIGPEQGATLPGMTVVCGDSHTSTHGAFGALAFGIGTSEVEHVLATQTLLMKKSKNMLVRVEGRLQPGSTAKDIILAVIAKIGTAGGTGYTMEFAGEAIRQLSMEGRMTICNMAIEAGARAGLVAVDETTIEYIQGRPYAPKGEALRQALQYWRTLHSDPGAHFDRIVELRAEEIAPQVSWGTSPEMVLPIGSRV
;
A
#
# COMPACT_ATOMS: atom_id res chain seq x y z
N MET A 1 4.77 -26.33 6.56
CA MET A 1 5.92 -25.66 5.92
C MET A 1 6.06 -24.30 6.60
N MET A 2 7.26 -23.84 6.92
CA MET A 2 7.46 -22.48 7.47
C MET A 2 7.14 -21.47 6.36
N ARG A 3 6.29 -20.49 6.66
CA ARG A 3 5.76 -19.53 5.67
C ARG A 3 6.23 -18.11 6.00
N THR A 4 6.57 -17.33 4.97
CA THR A 4 6.75 -15.88 5.14
C THR A 4 5.39 -15.20 5.39
N LEU A 5 5.40 -13.92 5.78
CA LEU A 5 4.18 -13.13 5.85
C LEU A 5 3.52 -13.05 4.46
N TYR A 6 4.31 -12.85 3.41
CA TYR A 6 3.78 -12.83 2.05
C TYR A 6 3.16 -14.17 1.65
N ASP A 7 3.75 -15.31 2.02
CA ASP A 7 3.16 -16.62 1.75
C ASP A 7 1.80 -16.77 2.42
N LYS A 8 1.69 -16.38 3.70
CA LYS A 8 0.41 -16.42 4.42
C LYS A 8 -0.64 -15.55 3.75
N LEU A 9 -0.29 -14.31 3.40
CA LEU A 9 -1.21 -13.38 2.74
C LEU A 9 -1.59 -13.89 1.35
N TRP A 10 -0.65 -14.40 0.56
CA TRP A 10 -0.95 -14.93 -0.76
C TRP A 10 -1.89 -16.14 -0.68
N ASP A 11 -1.54 -17.13 0.13
CA ASP A 11 -2.25 -18.41 0.19
C ASP A 11 -3.70 -18.24 0.67
N GLU A 12 -3.99 -17.30 1.57
CA GLU A 12 -5.34 -16.99 2.04
C GLU A 12 -6.24 -16.33 0.98
N HIS A 13 -5.66 -15.75 -0.08
CA HIS A 13 -6.41 -14.99 -1.10
C HIS A 13 -6.44 -15.68 -2.47
N VAL A 14 -5.71 -16.77 -2.67
CA VAL A 14 -5.80 -17.55 -3.91
C VAL A 14 -7.18 -18.21 -4.01
N VAL A 15 -7.92 -17.83 -5.04
CA VAL A 15 -9.21 -18.44 -5.41
C VAL A 15 -8.98 -19.67 -6.28
N HIS A 16 -8.07 -19.55 -7.25
CA HIS A 16 -7.71 -20.61 -8.18
C HIS A 16 -6.26 -20.45 -8.64
N SER A 17 -5.59 -21.55 -8.97
CA SER A 17 -4.26 -21.55 -9.57
C SER A 17 -4.23 -22.42 -10.81
N GLU A 18 -3.73 -21.85 -11.89
CA GLU A 18 -3.46 -22.51 -13.17
C GLU A 18 -2.17 -23.33 -13.09
N GLU A 19 -2.01 -24.27 -14.02
CA GLU A 19 -0.81 -25.13 -14.09
C GLU A 19 0.49 -24.34 -14.31
N ASP A 20 0.42 -23.17 -14.93
CA ASP A 20 1.58 -22.31 -15.24
C ASP A 20 2.00 -21.37 -14.08
N GLY A 21 1.35 -21.51 -12.93
CA GLY A 21 1.58 -20.71 -11.73
C GLY A 21 0.86 -19.35 -11.71
N THR A 22 0.05 -19.03 -12.72
CA THR A 22 -0.89 -17.90 -12.65
C THR A 22 -2.01 -18.23 -11.67
N ALA A 23 -2.36 -17.29 -10.80
CA ALA A 23 -3.45 -17.45 -9.85
C ALA A 23 -4.46 -16.32 -9.99
N THR A 24 -5.74 -16.67 -9.80
CA THR A 24 -6.80 -15.72 -9.52
C THR A 24 -6.76 -15.42 -8.03
N ILE A 25 -6.47 -14.18 -7.66
CA ILE A 25 -6.48 -13.73 -6.26
C ILE A 25 -7.71 -12.87 -5.99
N TYR A 26 -8.27 -13.03 -4.78
CA TYR A 26 -9.34 -12.17 -4.28
C TYR A 26 -8.77 -10.82 -3.80
N ILE A 27 -9.54 -9.75 -3.98
CA ILE A 27 -9.21 -8.39 -3.56
C ILE A 27 -10.24 -7.90 -2.53
N ASP A 28 -9.79 -7.61 -1.31
CA ASP A 28 -10.69 -7.18 -0.21
C ASP A 28 -11.08 -5.71 -0.27
N ARG A 29 -10.15 -4.87 -0.72
CA ARG A 29 -10.30 -3.42 -0.74
C ARG A 29 -9.72 -2.86 -2.03
N GLN A 30 -10.52 -2.06 -2.71
CA GLN A 30 -10.06 -1.19 -3.78
C GLN A 30 -10.22 0.27 -3.35
N LEU A 31 -9.12 1.01 -3.42
CA LEU A 31 -9.13 2.46 -3.28
C LEU A 31 -9.22 3.08 -4.67
N LEU A 32 -9.95 4.18 -4.76
CA LEU A 32 -10.26 4.86 -6.02
C LEU A 32 -9.91 6.33 -5.90
N HIS A 33 -9.39 6.88 -6.99
CA HIS A 33 -9.08 8.30 -7.15
C HIS A 33 -9.38 8.77 -8.58
N GLU A 34 -9.37 10.07 -8.79
CA GLU A 34 -9.94 10.72 -9.98
C GLU A 34 -9.11 10.56 -11.26
N VAL A 35 -7.86 10.14 -11.15
CA VAL A 35 -6.97 10.06 -12.31
C VAL A 35 -7.22 8.79 -13.13
N THR A 36 -7.40 7.65 -12.46
CA THR A 36 -7.49 6.33 -13.13
C THR A 36 -8.89 5.73 -13.11
N SER A 37 -9.66 5.97 -12.05
CA SER A 37 -10.96 5.30 -11.83
C SER A 37 -12.05 5.69 -12.84
N PRO A 38 -12.18 6.96 -13.27
CA PRO A 38 -13.24 7.34 -14.22
C PRO A 38 -13.24 6.53 -15.52
N GLN A 39 -12.05 6.25 -16.08
CA GLN A 39 -11.94 5.44 -17.29
C GLN A 39 -12.37 3.98 -17.06
N ALA A 40 -12.11 3.42 -15.87
CA ALA A 40 -12.58 2.08 -15.52
C ALA A 40 -14.12 2.02 -15.42
N PHE A 41 -14.77 3.04 -14.84
CA PHE A 41 -16.23 3.12 -14.79
C PHE A 41 -16.89 3.26 -16.17
N GLU A 42 -16.23 3.98 -17.09
CA GLU A 42 -16.68 4.06 -18.48
C GLU A 42 -16.60 2.70 -19.17
N GLY A 43 -15.49 1.96 -18.98
CA GLY A 43 -15.34 0.59 -19.48
C GLY A 43 -16.47 -0.34 -19.03
N LEU A 44 -16.82 -0.31 -17.73
CA LEU A 44 -17.97 -1.05 -17.21
C LEU A 44 -19.29 -0.63 -17.88
N SER A 45 -19.50 0.67 -18.06
CA SER A 45 -20.73 1.20 -18.66
C SER A 45 -20.88 0.75 -20.12
N LEU A 46 -19.81 0.85 -20.92
CA LEU A 46 -19.78 0.42 -22.32
C LEU A 46 -20.00 -1.09 -22.46
N ALA A 47 -19.46 -1.88 -21.52
CA ALA A 47 -19.65 -3.33 -21.46
C ALA A 47 -20.97 -3.76 -20.79
N ALA A 48 -21.80 -2.81 -20.34
CA ALA A 48 -23.02 -3.05 -19.57
C ALA A 48 -22.80 -3.94 -18.32
N ARG A 49 -21.67 -3.76 -17.63
CA ARG A 49 -21.29 -4.51 -16.42
C ARG A 49 -21.63 -3.73 -15.16
N PRO A 50 -22.24 -4.37 -14.14
CA PRO A 50 -22.42 -3.75 -12.84
C PRO A 50 -21.11 -3.75 -12.03
N VAL A 51 -21.03 -2.88 -11.02
CA VAL A 51 -20.03 -2.98 -9.95
C VAL A 51 -20.48 -4.08 -8.99
N TRP A 52 -19.63 -5.08 -8.71
CA TRP A 52 -20.06 -6.27 -7.98
C TRP A 52 -20.18 -6.06 -6.46
N ARG A 53 -19.12 -5.56 -5.81
CA ARG A 53 -19.04 -5.42 -4.35
C ARG A 53 -18.81 -3.96 -3.94
N ILE A 54 -19.86 -3.15 -4.02
CA ILE A 54 -19.80 -1.68 -3.79
C ILE A 54 -19.07 -1.33 -2.48
N SER A 55 -19.37 -2.01 -1.38
CA SER A 55 -18.80 -1.71 -0.04
C SER A 55 -17.29 -1.99 0.09
N ALA A 56 -16.69 -2.72 -0.85
CA ALA A 56 -15.26 -2.96 -0.91
C ALA A 56 -14.48 -1.81 -1.59
N ASN A 57 -15.19 -0.81 -2.13
CA ASN A 57 -14.60 0.34 -2.77
C ASN A 57 -14.68 1.58 -1.86
N LEU A 58 -13.59 2.34 -1.80
CA LEU A 58 -13.54 3.64 -1.12
C LEU A 58 -12.85 4.64 -2.02
N ALA A 59 -13.53 5.75 -2.30
CA ALA A 59 -13.03 6.79 -3.18
C ALA A 59 -12.60 8.04 -2.42
N VAL A 60 -11.60 8.73 -2.94
CA VAL A 60 -11.21 10.08 -2.52
C VAL A 60 -10.69 10.83 -3.74
N SER A 61 -10.83 12.16 -3.75
CA SER A 61 -10.11 12.99 -4.71
C SER A 61 -8.88 13.59 -4.04
N ASP A 62 -7.69 13.44 -4.62
CA ASP A 62 -6.46 13.93 -3.99
C ASP A 62 -5.37 14.45 -4.95
N HIS A 63 -5.25 13.95 -6.17
CA HIS A 63 -4.22 14.39 -7.13
C HIS A 63 -4.49 15.78 -7.73
N ASN A 64 -5.76 16.12 -7.96
CA ASN A 64 -6.24 17.31 -8.67
C ASN A 64 -6.94 18.32 -7.75
N VAL A 65 -6.75 18.21 -6.44
CA VAL A 65 -7.34 19.10 -5.45
C VAL A 65 -6.42 20.31 -5.21
N PRO A 66 -6.92 21.55 -5.28
CA PRO A 66 -6.13 22.74 -4.98
C PRO A 66 -5.49 22.70 -3.59
N THR A 67 -4.19 23.00 -3.52
CA THR A 67 -3.42 23.04 -2.27
C THR A 67 -3.70 24.30 -1.45
N THR A 68 -4.17 25.37 -2.09
CA THR A 68 -4.52 26.65 -1.46
C THR A 68 -5.90 27.10 -1.93
N ASP A 69 -6.67 27.70 -1.02
CA ASP A 69 -8.00 28.29 -1.26
C ASP A 69 -8.95 27.46 -2.13
N ARG A 70 -9.76 26.63 -1.48
CA ARG A 70 -10.72 25.73 -2.14
C ARG A 70 -12.11 26.37 -2.34
N SER A 71 -12.30 27.62 -1.92
CA SER A 71 -13.63 28.27 -1.88
C SER A 71 -14.24 28.44 -3.27
N GLU A 72 -13.40 28.69 -4.28
CA GLU A 72 -13.79 28.87 -5.68
C GLU A 72 -13.78 27.55 -6.49
N GLY A 73 -13.53 26.41 -5.84
CA GLY A 73 -13.42 25.11 -6.50
C GLY A 73 -12.12 24.93 -7.29
N ILE A 74 -12.19 24.18 -8.41
CA ILE A 74 -11.03 23.82 -9.24
C ILE A 74 -11.01 24.68 -10.50
N ALA A 75 -10.00 25.53 -10.65
CA ALA A 75 -9.87 26.46 -11.78
C ALA A 75 -9.44 25.78 -13.09
N ASP A 76 -8.56 24.78 -13.02
CA ASP A 76 -8.12 24.04 -14.20
C ASP A 76 -9.25 23.12 -14.70
N PRO A 77 -9.70 23.27 -15.97
CA PRO A 77 -10.84 22.52 -16.47
C PRO A 77 -10.57 21.00 -16.60
N VAL A 78 -9.32 20.58 -16.77
CA VAL A 78 -8.98 19.15 -16.88
C VAL A 78 -9.05 18.49 -15.51
N SER A 79 -8.41 19.09 -14.52
CA SER A 79 -8.48 18.67 -13.12
C SER A 79 -9.93 18.67 -12.61
N LYS A 80 -10.70 19.71 -12.94
CA LYS A 80 -12.12 19.79 -12.58
C LYS A 80 -12.91 18.63 -13.20
N LEU A 81 -12.72 18.35 -14.48
CA LEU A 81 -13.41 17.27 -15.16
C LEU A 81 -13.13 15.92 -14.51
N GLN A 82 -11.87 15.64 -14.14
CA GLN A 82 -11.50 14.38 -13.50
C GLN A 82 -12.22 14.20 -12.15
N VAL A 83 -12.18 15.23 -11.30
CA VAL A 83 -12.86 15.21 -9.99
C VAL A 83 -14.38 15.09 -10.15
N ASP A 84 -14.99 15.93 -10.99
CA ASP A 84 -16.44 15.90 -11.23
C ASP A 84 -16.89 14.54 -11.78
N THR A 85 -16.07 13.88 -12.61
CA THR A 85 -16.39 12.56 -13.17
C THR A 85 -16.35 11.48 -12.10
N LEU A 86 -15.34 11.49 -11.21
CA LEU A 86 -15.30 10.57 -10.07
C LEU A 86 -16.52 10.76 -9.15
N ASP A 87 -16.88 12.01 -8.85
CA ASP A 87 -18.06 12.36 -8.07
C ASP A 87 -19.33 11.74 -8.67
N GLN A 88 -19.54 11.96 -9.97
CA GLN A 88 -20.69 11.42 -10.69
C GLN A 88 -20.69 9.88 -10.72
N ASN A 89 -19.52 9.26 -10.88
CA ASN A 89 -19.41 7.81 -10.85
C ASN A 89 -19.76 7.25 -9.46
N CYS A 90 -19.23 7.84 -8.39
CA CYS A 90 -19.50 7.40 -7.03
C CYS A 90 -20.98 7.58 -6.67
N ASP A 91 -21.58 8.72 -7.03
CA ASP A 91 -23.00 8.99 -6.82
C ASP A 91 -23.88 7.99 -7.60
N ARG A 92 -23.51 7.70 -8.87
CA ARG A 92 -24.25 6.75 -9.73
C ARG A 92 -24.21 5.32 -9.22
N PHE A 93 -23.05 4.84 -8.77
CA PHE A 93 -22.86 3.46 -8.33
C PHE A 93 -23.04 3.25 -6.83
N GLY A 94 -23.27 4.32 -6.06
CA GLY A 94 -23.43 4.27 -4.61
C GLY A 94 -22.13 3.96 -3.86
N ILE A 95 -20.98 4.32 -4.41
CA ILE A 95 -19.66 4.13 -3.78
C ILE A 95 -19.43 5.24 -2.77
N THR A 96 -18.92 4.88 -1.59
CA THR A 96 -18.56 5.88 -0.57
C THR A 96 -17.34 6.67 -1.05
N GLN A 97 -17.47 7.99 -1.05
CA GLN A 97 -16.42 8.91 -1.45
C GLN A 97 -16.22 10.00 -0.40
N TYR A 98 -14.96 10.33 -0.09
CA TYR A 98 -14.61 11.57 0.60
C TYR A 98 -14.33 12.66 -0.44
N LYS A 99 -15.37 13.45 -0.74
CA LYS A 99 -15.30 14.56 -1.70
C LYS A 99 -14.42 15.69 -1.15
N MET A 100 -14.07 16.65 -2.02
CA MET A 100 -13.14 17.76 -1.71
C MET A 100 -13.49 18.58 -0.45
N ASN A 101 -14.77 18.63 -0.08
CA ASN A 101 -15.28 19.35 1.09
C ASN A 101 -15.49 18.47 2.34
N ASP A 102 -15.23 17.16 2.25
CA ASP A 102 -15.25 16.27 3.41
C ASP A 102 -14.00 16.51 4.28
N GLN A 103 -14.17 16.61 5.59
CA GLN A 103 -13.06 16.81 6.52
C GLN A 103 -12.04 15.66 6.48
N ARG A 104 -12.46 14.46 6.07
CA ARG A 104 -11.62 13.27 5.94
C ARG A 104 -10.87 13.20 4.62
N GLN A 105 -11.14 14.11 3.69
CA GLN A 105 -10.43 14.13 2.41
C GLN A 105 -8.94 14.40 2.65
N GLY A 106 -8.09 13.61 1.99
CA GLY A 106 -6.65 13.65 2.07
C GLY A 106 -6.05 12.68 1.06
N ILE A 107 -4.73 12.47 1.12
CA ILE A 107 -4.02 11.55 0.21
C ILE A 107 -4.58 10.13 0.35
N VAL A 108 -4.85 9.45 -0.76
CA VAL A 108 -5.52 8.14 -0.79
C VAL A 108 -4.86 7.06 0.08
N HIS A 109 -3.53 7.10 0.20
CA HIS A 109 -2.77 6.16 1.03
C HIS A 109 -2.67 6.55 2.51
N VAL A 110 -3.17 7.75 2.87
CA VAL A 110 -3.27 8.23 4.26
C VAL A 110 -4.70 8.04 4.78
N ILE A 111 -5.70 8.42 3.98
CA ILE A 111 -7.11 8.31 4.39
C ILE A 111 -7.51 6.86 4.63
N GLY A 112 -6.99 5.91 3.85
CA GLY A 112 -7.32 4.49 4.00
C GLY A 112 -7.03 3.99 5.43
N PRO A 113 -5.77 4.09 5.88
CA PRO A 113 -5.39 3.83 7.27
C PRO A 113 -6.12 4.66 8.32
N GLU A 114 -6.26 5.98 8.13
CA GLU A 114 -6.89 6.86 9.11
C GLU A 114 -8.36 6.52 9.35
N GLN A 115 -9.05 5.99 8.34
CA GLN A 115 -10.42 5.52 8.45
C GLN A 115 -10.50 4.05 8.86
N GLY A 116 -9.39 3.30 8.89
CA GLY A 116 -9.36 1.85 9.13
C GLY A 116 -9.87 1.02 7.95
N ALA A 117 -9.87 1.59 6.73
CA ALA A 117 -10.24 0.89 5.51
C ALA A 117 -9.16 -0.10 5.05
N THR A 118 -7.94 0.05 5.57
CA THR A 118 -6.82 -0.89 5.47
C THR A 118 -6.71 -1.64 6.79
N LEU A 119 -6.96 -2.95 6.76
CA LEU A 119 -6.84 -3.82 7.92
C LEU A 119 -5.77 -4.91 7.67
N PRO A 120 -5.14 -5.44 8.73
CA PRO A 120 -4.16 -6.49 8.58
C PRO A 120 -4.77 -7.74 7.97
N GLY A 121 -4.00 -8.38 7.09
CA GLY A 121 -4.42 -9.57 6.39
C GLY A 121 -5.21 -9.32 5.12
N MET A 122 -5.49 -8.07 4.74
CA MET A 122 -6.22 -7.75 3.50
C MET A 122 -5.32 -7.80 2.27
N THR A 123 -5.95 -7.99 1.12
CA THR A 123 -5.46 -7.56 -0.19
C THR A 123 -6.02 -6.17 -0.52
N VAL A 124 -5.14 -5.22 -0.85
CA VAL A 124 -5.52 -3.80 -1.10
C VAL A 124 -4.92 -3.31 -2.41
N VAL A 125 -5.76 -2.80 -3.31
CA VAL A 125 -5.31 -2.27 -4.60
C VAL A 125 -5.81 -0.84 -4.84
N CYS A 126 -5.06 -0.08 -5.63
CA CYS A 126 -5.45 1.24 -6.12
C CYS A 126 -4.82 1.45 -7.50
N GLY A 127 -5.41 2.33 -8.30
CA GLY A 127 -4.81 2.81 -9.55
C GLY A 127 -3.56 3.70 -9.35
N ASP A 128 -2.81 3.50 -8.27
CA ASP A 128 -1.68 4.31 -7.83
C ASP A 128 -0.49 3.41 -7.47
N SER A 129 0.72 3.79 -7.89
CA SER A 129 1.96 3.02 -7.67
C SER A 129 2.31 2.83 -6.20
N HIS A 130 1.98 3.79 -5.34
CA HIS A 130 2.38 3.84 -3.94
C HIS A 130 1.42 3.11 -3.01
N THR A 131 0.50 2.32 -3.55
CA THR A 131 -0.41 1.44 -2.80
C THR A 131 0.35 0.46 -1.89
N SER A 132 1.61 0.18 -2.19
CA SER A 132 2.53 -0.57 -1.32
C SER A 132 2.58 -0.03 0.11
N THR A 133 2.30 1.26 0.33
CA THR A 133 2.16 1.90 1.66
C THR A 133 1.35 1.06 2.65
N HIS A 134 0.24 0.46 2.19
CA HIS A 134 -0.68 -0.28 3.05
C HIS A 134 -0.11 -1.60 3.58
N GLY A 135 0.99 -2.10 3.02
CA GLY A 135 1.65 -3.29 3.56
C GLY A 135 2.37 -3.06 4.89
N ALA A 136 2.50 -1.80 5.33
CA ALA A 136 2.88 -1.46 6.70
C ALA A 136 1.93 -2.04 7.76
N PHE A 137 0.71 -2.40 7.35
CA PHE A 137 -0.33 -3.00 8.19
C PHE A 137 -0.35 -4.54 8.12
N GLY A 138 0.63 -5.17 7.45
CA GLY A 138 0.58 -6.60 7.15
C GLY A 138 -0.53 -6.95 6.16
N ALA A 139 -0.77 -6.08 5.18
CA ALA A 139 -1.70 -6.27 4.07
C ALA A 139 -0.93 -6.47 2.75
N LEU A 140 -1.39 -7.35 1.88
CA LEU A 140 -0.80 -7.50 0.54
C LEU A 140 -1.35 -6.38 -0.36
N ALA A 141 -0.57 -5.31 -0.48
CA ALA A 141 -1.03 -4.10 -1.15
C ALA A 141 -0.12 -3.66 -2.29
N PHE A 142 -0.72 -3.32 -3.43
CA PHE A 142 0.03 -3.00 -4.65
C PHE A 142 -0.78 -2.18 -5.65
N GLY A 143 -0.06 -1.39 -6.45
CA GLY A 143 -0.64 -0.61 -7.54
C GLY A 143 -1.10 -1.47 -8.71
N ILE A 144 -2.16 -1.02 -9.38
CA ILE A 144 -2.77 -1.68 -10.54
C ILE A 144 -3.04 -0.66 -11.66
N GLY A 145 -3.10 -1.12 -12.90
CA GLY A 145 -3.47 -0.29 -14.05
C GLY A 145 -4.98 -0.07 -14.20
N THR A 146 -5.40 0.89 -15.02
CA THR A 146 -6.83 1.20 -15.25
C THR A 146 -7.66 -0.02 -15.66
N SER A 147 -7.13 -0.90 -16.53
CA SER A 147 -7.84 -2.12 -16.92
C SER A 147 -8.01 -3.12 -15.77
N GLU A 148 -7.05 -3.18 -14.85
CA GLU A 148 -7.16 -3.98 -13.63
C GLU A 148 -8.15 -3.32 -12.65
N VAL A 149 -8.20 -1.99 -12.57
CA VAL A 149 -9.20 -1.25 -11.76
C VAL A 149 -10.62 -1.64 -12.20
N GLU A 150 -10.88 -1.67 -13.52
CA GLU A 150 -12.16 -2.15 -14.07
C GLU A 150 -12.42 -3.61 -13.68
N HIS A 151 -11.41 -4.48 -13.79
CA HIS A 151 -11.54 -5.90 -13.48
C HIS A 151 -11.93 -6.13 -12.01
N VAL A 152 -11.31 -5.40 -11.09
CA VAL A 152 -11.60 -5.50 -9.65
C VAL A 152 -12.98 -4.92 -9.33
N LEU A 153 -13.40 -3.82 -9.97
CA LEU A 153 -14.77 -3.30 -9.83
C LEU A 153 -15.82 -4.32 -10.29
N ALA A 154 -15.52 -5.06 -11.36
CA ALA A 154 -16.42 -6.07 -11.94
C ALA A 154 -16.44 -7.39 -11.16
N THR A 155 -15.34 -7.81 -10.53
CA THR A 155 -15.17 -9.19 -10.03
C THR A 155 -14.54 -9.33 -8.65
N GLN A 156 -13.88 -8.28 -8.14
CA GLN A 156 -12.98 -8.33 -6.98
C GLN A 156 -11.86 -9.37 -7.08
N THR A 157 -11.42 -9.66 -8.30
CA THR A 157 -10.31 -10.59 -8.52
C THR A 157 -9.29 -10.01 -9.49
N LEU A 158 -8.07 -10.52 -9.40
CA LEU A 158 -6.99 -10.25 -10.35
C LEU A 158 -6.24 -11.54 -10.70
N LEU A 159 -5.75 -11.61 -11.93
CA LEU A 159 -4.82 -12.64 -12.37
C LEU A 159 -3.38 -12.20 -12.10
N MET A 160 -2.65 -12.96 -11.31
CA MET A 160 -1.29 -12.63 -10.89
C MET A 160 -0.42 -13.88 -10.77
N LYS A 161 0.89 -13.72 -11.02
CA LYS A 161 1.89 -14.71 -10.63
C LYS A 161 2.48 -14.33 -9.28
N LYS A 162 2.73 -15.33 -8.43
CA LYS A 162 3.35 -15.10 -7.11
C LYS A 162 4.77 -14.56 -7.29
N SER A 163 5.09 -13.48 -6.58
CA SER A 163 6.44 -12.91 -6.54
C SER A 163 7.37 -13.79 -5.69
N LYS A 164 8.67 -13.53 -5.78
CA LYS A 164 9.65 -14.09 -4.83
C LYS A 164 9.64 -13.31 -3.51
N ASN A 165 10.15 -13.93 -2.44
CA ASN A 165 10.27 -13.32 -1.12
C ASN A 165 11.65 -12.64 -0.96
N MET A 166 11.67 -11.33 -0.66
CA MET A 166 12.89 -10.63 -0.24
C MET A 166 12.76 -10.17 1.22
N LEU A 167 13.76 -10.47 2.04
CA LEU A 167 13.89 -9.92 3.38
C LEU A 167 14.84 -8.72 3.37
N VAL A 168 14.38 -7.56 3.85
CA VAL A 168 15.23 -6.43 4.22
C VAL A 168 15.35 -6.40 5.73
N ARG A 169 16.48 -6.86 6.25
CA ARG A 169 16.78 -6.95 7.68
C ARG A 169 17.63 -5.76 8.12
N VAL A 170 17.05 -4.90 8.97
CA VAL A 170 17.69 -3.70 9.53
C VAL A 170 17.80 -3.86 11.04
N GLU A 171 18.98 -4.26 11.51
CA GLU A 171 19.24 -4.51 12.93
C GLU A 171 19.91 -3.32 13.61
N GLY A 172 19.71 -3.20 14.92
CA GLY A 172 20.25 -2.11 15.72
C GLY A 172 19.29 -0.93 15.86
N ARG A 173 19.83 0.22 16.25
CA ARG A 173 19.07 1.47 16.46
C ARG A 173 19.57 2.59 15.58
N LEU A 174 18.64 3.38 15.06
CA LEU A 174 18.97 4.59 14.30
C LEU A 174 19.68 5.61 15.19
N GLN A 175 20.64 6.32 14.60
CA GLN A 175 21.29 7.46 15.25
C GLN A 175 20.31 8.63 15.36
N PRO A 176 20.45 9.50 16.39
CA PRO A 176 19.65 10.71 16.50
C PRO A 176 19.66 11.54 15.22
N GLY A 177 18.49 12.01 14.80
CA GLY A 177 18.30 12.76 13.55
C GLY A 177 18.03 11.89 12.32
N SER A 178 18.17 10.56 12.42
CA SER A 178 17.77 9.63 11.36
C SER A 178 16.37 9.07 11.63
N THR A 179 15.67 8.72 10.56
CA THR A 179 14.24 8.39 10.53
C THR A 179 13.97 7.18 9.64
N ALA A 180 12.71 6.77 9.56
CA ALA A 180 12.25 5.74 8.62
C ALA A 180 12.59 6.09 7.15
N LYS A 181 12.56 7.38 6.79
CA LYS A 181 12.94 7.84 5.44
C LYS A 181 14.39 7.50 5.12
N ASP A 182 15.27 7.66 6.10
CA ASP A 182 16.69 7.39 5.94
C ASP A 182 16.96 5.89 5.77
N ILE A 183 16.18 5.04 6.46
CA ILE A 183 16.23 3.58 6.27
C ILE A 183 15.91 3.23 4.82
N ILE A 184 14.76 3.66 4.30
CA ILE A 184 14.34 3.23 2.96
C ILE A 184 15.21 3.85 1.86
N LEU A 185 15.70 5.08 2.05
CA LEU A 185 16.70 5.67 1.14
C LEU A 185 18.01 4.85 1.14
N ALA A 186 18.51 4.42 2.30
CA ALA A 186 19.70 3.57 2.37
C ALA A 186 19.49 2.19 1.72
N VAL A 187 18.28 1.63 1.84
CA VAL A 187 17.91 0.39 1.14
C VAL A 187 17.93 0.59 -0.38
N ILE A 188 17.28 1.64 -0.89
CA ILE A 188 17.24 1.95 -2.33
C ILE A 188 18.65 2.22 -2.85
N ALA A 189 19.49 2.95 -2.11
CA ALA A 189 20.90 3.18 -2.45
C ALA A 189 21.67 1.87 -2.61
N LYS A 190 21.40 0.89 -1.74
CA LYS A 190 22.10 -0.39 -1.68
C LYS A 190 21.68 -1.35 -2.80
N ILE A 191 20.40 -1.37 -3.18
CA ILE A 191 19.87 -2.36 -4.13
C ILE A 191 19.52 -1.78 -5.50
N GLY A 192 19.48 -0.45 -5.63
CA GLY A 192 19.07 0.26 -6.84
C GLY A 192 17.56 0.23 -7.08
N THR A 193 17.12 1.02 -8.04
CA THR A 193 15.71 1.16 -8.44
C THR A 193 15.09 -0.11 -9.03
N ALA A 194 15.92 -1.02 -9.55
CA ALA A 194 15.48 -2.32 -10.07
C ALA A 194 15.69 -3.47 -9.06
N GLY A 195 16.25 -3.20 -7.88
CA GLY A 195 16.73 -4.21 -6.94
C GLY A 195 15.66 -5.17 -6.43
N GLY A 196 14.42 -4.70 -6.30
CA GLY A 196 13.24 -5.43 -5.85
C GLY A 196 12.37 -6.02 -6.96
N THR A 197 12.76 -5.89 -8.23
CA THR A 197 11.96 -6.37 -9.37
C THR A 197 11.66 -7.86 -9.25
N GLY A 198 10.37 -8.22 -9.27
CA GLY A 198 9.91 -9.60 -9.13
C GLY A 198 9.85 -10.13 -7.69
N TYR A 199 10.06 -9.27 -6.70
CA TYR A 199 9.97 -9.60 -5.28
C TYR A 199 8.83 -8.83 -4.58
N THR A 200 8.30 -9.46 -3.53
CA THR A 200 7.66 -8.75 -2.42
C THR A 200 8.72 -8.56 -1.34
N MET A 201 8.87 -7.33 -0.83
CA MET A 201 9.84 -7.00 0.20
C MET A 201 9.20 -7.08 1.58
N GLU A 202 9.77 -7.85 2.50
CA GLU A 202 9.43 -7.85 3.92
C GLU A 202 10.52 -7.08 4.69
N PHE A 203 10.12 -6.02 5.39
CA PHE A 203 11.01 -5.22 6.22
C PHE A 203 10.96 -5.73 7.66
N ALA A 204 12.13 -6.10 8.20
CA ALA A 204 12.25 -6.67 9.53
C ALA A 204 13.53 -6.20 10.24
N GLY A 205 13.65 -6.57 11.52
CA GLY A 205 14.79 -6.23 12.37
C GLY A 205 14.44 -5.23 13.48
N GLU A 206 15.34 -5.04 14.43
CA GLU A 206 15.11 -4.16 15.59
C GLU A 206 14.69 -2.75 15.18
N ALA A 207 15.33 -2.17 14.16
CA ALA A 207 15.04 -0.81 13.73
C ALA A 207 13.61 -0.66 13.19
N ILE A 208 13.12 -1.66 12.44
CA ILE A 208 11.75 -1.65 11.88
C ILE A 208 10.70 -1.77 12.98
N ARG A 209 10.93 -2.66 13.97
CA ARG A 209 10.01 -2.83 15.11
C ARG A 209 9.86 -1.57 15.96
N GLN A 210 10.91 -0.74 16.03
CA GLN A 210 10.89 0.51 16.79
C GLN A 210 10.17 1.67 16.08
N LEU A 211 9.80 1.52 14.80
CA LEU A 211 9.11 2.57 14.07
C LEU A 211 7.65 2.70 14.50
N SER A 212 7.15 3.93 14.50
CA SER A 212 5.70 4.18 14.51
C SER A 212 5.05 3.63 13.24
N MET A 213 3.70 3.58 13.22
CA MET A 213 2.99 3.16 12.02
C MET A 213 3.28 4.06 10.81
N GLU A 214 3.40 5.36 11.01
CA GLU A 214 3.74 6.32 9.96
C GLU A 214 5.16 6.08 9.43
N GLY A 215 6.09 5.68 10.30
CA GLY A 215 7.42 5.24 9.91
C GLY A 215 7.39 3.97 9.04
N ARG A 216 6.57 2.98 9.43
CA ARG A 216 6.38 1.75 8.64
C ARG A 216 5.72 2.05 7.28
N MET A 217 4.72 2.93 7.26
CA MET A 217 4.08 3.42 6.04
C MET A 217 5.09 4.10 5.12
N THR A 218 6.01 4.90 5.67
CA THR A 218 7.08 5.56 4.88
C THR A 218 7.98 4.55 4.17
N ILE A 219 8.36 3.46 4.85
CA ILE A 219 9.22 2.42 4.26
C ILE A 219 8.47 1.61 3.20
N CYS A 220 7.25 1.17 3.50
CA CYS A 220 6.44 0.41 2.55
C CYS A 220 6.02 1.25 1.33
N ASN A 221 5.75 2.54 1.52
CA ASN A 221 5.45 3.50 0.45
C ASN A 221 6.56 3.49 -0.61
N MET A 222 7.81 3.57 -0.16
CA MET A 222 8.96 3.65 -1.06
C MET A 222 9.51 2.29 -1.53
N ALA A 223 8.77 1.19 -1.33
CA ALA A 223 9.15 -0.11 -1.88
C ALA A 223 9.13 -0.12 -3.41
N ILE A 224 8.25 0.68 -4.02
CA ILE A 224 8.13 0.78 -5.47
C ILE A 224 9.32 1.50 -6.10
N GLU A 225 9.92 2.49 -5.43
CA GLU A 225 11.18 3.12 -5.85
C GLU A 225 12.37 2.17 -5.80
N ALA A 226 12.29 1.09 -4.99
CA ALA A 226 13.26 0.01 -4.99
C ALA A 226 12.94 -1.09 -6.03
N GLY A 227 11.83 -0.96 -6.76
CA GLY A 227 11.39 -1.88 -7.82
C GLY A 227 10.48 -3.01 -7.34
N ALA A 228 10.11 -3.06 -6.06
CA ALA A 228 9.20 -4.08 -5.54
C ALA A 228 7.74 -3.61 -5.62
N ARG A 229 6.85 -4.49 -6.11
CA ARG A 229 5.42 -4.15 -6.27
C ARG A 229 4.69 -4.01 -4.92
N ALA A 230 5.22 -4.63 -3.87
CA ALA A 230 4.67 -4.61 -2.52
C ALA A 230 5.78 -4.61 -1.46
N GLY A 231 5.52 -3.92 -0.35
CA GLY A 231 6.38 -3.88 0.83
C GLY A 231 5.57 -4.23 2.08
N LEU A 232 6.06 -5.11 2.94
CA LEU A 232 5.35 -5.67 4.09
C LEU A 232 6.10 -5.43 5.40
N VAL A 233 5.34 -5.15 6.46
CA VAL A 233 5.83 -5.20 7.85
C VAL A 233 4.93 -6.14 8.64
N ALA A 234 5.54 -6.98 9.48
CA ALA A 234 4.82 -7.87 10.36
C ALA A 234 3.93 -7.11 11.35
N VAL A 235 2.78 -7.70 11.67
CA VAL A 235 1.81 -7.12 12.59
C VAL A 235 2.26 -7.33 14.03
N ASP A 236 2.27 -6.26 14.79
CA ASP A 236 2.54 -6.26 16.23
C ASP A 236 1.59 -5.28 16.96
N GLU A 237 1.85 -5.06 18.24
CA GLU A 237 1.06 -4.16 19.09
C GLU A 237 0.95 -2.73 18.52
N THR A 238 2.01 -2.20 17.90
CA THR A 238 1.97 -0.85 17.28
C THR A 238 0.94 -0.78 16.15
N THR A 239 0.87 -1.83 15.32
CA THR A 239 -0.14 -1.94 14.26
C THR A 239 -1.55 -2.08 14.83
N ILE A 240 -1.72 -2.91 15.85
CA ILE A 240 -3.00 -3.16 16.50
C ILE A 240 -3.55 -1.88 17.15
N GLU A 241 -2.73 -1.18 17.93
CA GLU A 241 -3.11 0.04 18.64
C GLU A 241 -3.52 1.16 17.67
N TYR A 242 -2.82 1.29 16.54
CA TYR A 242 -3.15 2.29 15.54
C TYR A 242 -4.53 2.08 14.91
N ILE A 243 -4.92 0.83 14.67
CA ILE A 243 -6.18 0.47 13.99
C ILE A 243 -7.37 0.44 14.94
N GLN A 244 -7.14 0.15 16.22
CA GLN A 244 -8.22 0.08 17.20
C GLN A 244 -8.95 1.43 17.31
N GLY A 245 -10.28 1.38 17.23
CA GLY A 245 -11.13 2.57 17.31
C GLY A 245 -11.29 3.34 16.00
N ARG A 246 -10.61 2.95 14.91
CA ARG A 246 -10.82 3.56 13.59
C ARG A 246 -12.23 3.28 13.06
N PRO A 247 -12.81 4.17 12.24
CA PRO A 247 -14.20 4.06 11.76
C PRO A 247 -14.59 2.69 11.18
N TYR A 248 -13.75 2.11 10.31
CA TYR A 248 -13.96 0.82 9.66
C TYR A 248 -13.33 -0.36 10.41
N ALA A 249 -12.65 -0.12 11.54
CA ALA A 249 -12.11 -1.21 12.34
C ALA A 249 -13.25 -2.05 12.96
N PRO A 250 -13.06 -3.38 13.05
CA PRO A 250 -14.05 -4.25 13.67
C PRO A 250 -14.26 -3.88 15.15
N LYS A 251 -15.45 -4.19 15.67
CA LYS A 251 -15.85 -3.93 17.06
C LYS A 251 -16.37 -5.19 17.73
N GLY A 252 -16.36 -5.23 19.05
CA GLY A 252 -16.95 -6.32 19.84
C GLY A 252 -16.30 -7.69 19.55
N GLU A 253 -17.12 -8.70 19.24
CA GLU A 253 -16.65 -10.06 18.96
C GLU A 253 -15.78 -10.12 17.69
N ALA A 254 -16.16 -9.41 16.63
CA ALA A 254 -15.36 -9.36 15.41
C ALA A 254 -13.96 -8.80 15.67
N LEU A 255 -13.81 -7.83 16.58
CA LEU A 255 -12.50 -7.33 16.97
C LEU A 255 -11.68 -8.40 17.70
N ARG A 256 -12.30 -9.19 18.59
CA ARG A 256 -11.58 -10.27 19.30
C ARG A 256 -11.03 -11.31 18.33
N GLN A 257 -11.84 -11.72 17.35
CA GLN A 257 -11.44 -12.66 16.30
C GLN A 257 -10.34 -12.06 15.41
N ALA A 258 -10.51 -10.80 15.00
CA ALA A 258 -9.50 -10.08 14.22
C ALA A 258 -8.16 -10.01 14.97
N LEU A 259 -8.15 -9.65 16.26
CA LEU A 259 -6.92 -9.60 17.06
C LEU A 259 -6.22 -10.95 17.18
N GLN A 260 -6.98 -12.05 17.26
CA GLN A 260 -6.40 -13.40 17.28
C GLN A 260 -5.72 -13.71 15.95
N TYR A 261 -6.37 -13.42 14.83
CA TYR A 261 -5.82 -13.62 13.50
C TYR A 261 -4.63 -12.70 13.21
N TRP A 262 -4.76 -11.41 13.50
CA TRP A 262 -3.74 -10.40 13.22
C TRP A 262 -2.41 -10.70 13.90
N ARG A 263 -2.43 -11.26 15.12
CA ARG A 263 -1.21 -11.69 15.81
C ARG A 263 -0.46 -12.85 15.14
N THR A 264 -1.07 -13.52 14.16
CA THR A 264 -0.42 -14.58 13.38
C THR A 264 0.26 -14.06 12.10
N LEU A 265 0.04 -12.78 11.78
CA LEU A 265 0.53 -12.11 10.56
C LEU A 265 1.96 -11.61 10.75
N HIS A 266 2.87 -12.57 10.84
CA HIS A 266 4.31 -12.40 10.80
C HIS A 266 4.93 -13.63 10.12
N SER A 267 6.15 -13.53 9.61
CA SER A 267 6.87 -14.71 9.11
C SER A 267 7.10 -15.75 10.20
N ASP A 268 7.02 -17.03 9.84
CA ASP A 268 7.36 -18.12 10.75
C ASP A 268 8.89 -18.14 10.99
N PRO A 269 9.35 -18.48 12.21
CA PRO A 269 10.78 -18.68 12.45
C PRO A 269 11.35 -19.73 11.50
N GLY A 270 12.38 -19.35 10.72
CA GLY A 270 13.01 -20.24 9.72
C GLY A 270 12.34 -20.24 8.35
N ALA A 271 11.36 -19.37 8.09
CA ALA A 271 10.81 -19.18 6.74
C ALA A 271 11.90 -18.82 5.71
N HIS A 272 11.76 -19.34 4.50
CA HIS A 272 12.72 -19.13 3.42
C HIS A 272 12.48 -17.79 2.72
N PHE A 273 13.55 -17.03 2.49
CA PHE A 273 13.54 -15.84 1.64
C PHE A 273 14.50 -16.04 0.48
N ASP A 274 14.03 -15.82 -0.75
CA ASP A 274 14.82 -15.95 -1.97
C ASP A 274 16.01 -14.99 -2.00
N ARG A 275 15.89 -13.84 -1.32
CA ARG A 275 16.96 -12.85 -1.16
C ARG A 275 16.90 -12.20 0.22
N ILE A 276 18.08 -12.00 0.83
CA ILE A 276 18.22 -11.28 2.11
C ILE A 276 19.14 -10.07 1.88
N VAL A 277 18.69 -8.90 2.30
CA VAL A 277 19.44 -7.64 2.27
C VAL A 277 19.61 -7.18 3.71
N GLU A 278 20.85 -7.02 4.15
CA GLU A 278 21.16 -6.64 5.54
C GLU A 278 21.74 -5.23 5.63
N LEU A 279 21.27 -4.50 6.64
CA LEU A 279 21.75 -3.18 7.03
C LEU A 279 21.88 -3.09 8.55
N ARG A 280 22.86 -2.30 9.01
CA ARG A 280 23.00 -1.90 10.41
C ARG A 280 22.43 -0.50 10.57
N ALA A 281 21.44 -0.34 11.45
CA ALA A 281 20.77 0.94 11.66
C ALA A 281 21.74 2.01 12.20
N GLU A 282 22.78 1.61 12.93
CA GLU A 282 23.78 2.54 13.46
C GLU A 282 24.63 3.20 12.37
N GLU A 283 24.71 2.57 11.19
CA GLU A 283 25.47 3.05 10.03
C GLU A 283 24.63 3.96 9.12
N ILE A 284 23.31 4.03 9.35
CA ILE A 284 22.39 4.86 8.59
C ILE A 284 22.39 6.25 9.20
N ALA A 285 23.20 7.14 8.62
CA ALA A 285 23.12 8.58 8.84
C ALA A 285 21.90 9.19 8.11
N PRO A 286 21.51 10.45 8.39
CA PRO A 286 20.49 11.13 7.61
C PRO A 286 20.88 11.16 6.12
N GLN A 287 19.95 10.78 5.27
CA GLN A 287 20.13 10.56 3.84
C GLN A 287 19.46 11.66 3.01
N VAL A 288 19.99 11.90 1.82
CA VAL A 288 19.35 12.73 0.80
C VAL A 288 19.44 12.02 -0.55
N SER A 289 18.32 11.93 -1.26
CA SER A 289 18.33 11.58 -2.68
C SER A 289 18.63 12.84 -3.50
N TRP A 290 19.63 12.80 -4.38
CA TRP A 290 20.09 13.91 -5.20
C TRP A 290 19.95 13.56 -6.68
N GLY A 291 19.61 14.52 -7.54
CA GLY A 291 19.47 14.26 -8.99
C GLY A 291 18.09 13.77 -9.41
N THR A 292 18.04 12.91 -10.44
CA THR A 292 16.80 12.54 -11.15
C THR A 292 16.37 11.09 -10.94
N SER A 293 17.05 10.35 -10.06
CA SER A 293 16.72 8.96 -9.72
C SER A 293 16.69 8.76 -8.21
N PRO A 294 15.73 8.00 -7.66
CA PRO A 294 15.63 7.77 -6.22
C PRO A 294 16.78 6.91 -5.66
N GLU A 295 17.58 6.23 -6.49
CA GLU A 295 18.77 5.48 -6.04
C GLU A 295 20.03 6.34 -5.87
N MET A 296 20.01 7.57 -6.39
CA MET A 296 21.11 8.52 -6.19
C MET A 296 21.03 9.09 -4.79
N VAL A 297 21.51 8.33 -3.81
CA VAL A 297 21.37 8.64 -2.38
C VAL A 297 22.74 8.73 -1.73
N LEU A 298 22.92 9.75 -0.89
CA LEU A 298 24.11 9.91 -0.06
C LEU A 298 23.74 10.42 1.33
N PRO A 299 24.56 10.17 2.36
CA PRO A 299 24.47 10.87 3.63
C PRO A 299 24.56 12.40 3.42
N ILE A 300 23.83 13.17 4.24
CA ILE A 300 23.81 14.65 4.13
C ILE A 300 25.20 15.32 4.27
N GLY A 301 26.18 14.63 4.86
CA GLY A 301 27.56 15.12 5.02
C GLY A 301 28.49 14.80 3.84
N SER A 302 28.02 14.09 2.82
CA SER A 302 28.82 13.65 1.67
C SER A 302 28.94 14.73 0.58
N ARG A 303 29.74 14.45 -0.45
CA ARG A 303 29.94 15.30 -1.64
C ARG A 303 29.58 14.53 -2.90
N VAL A 304 29.00 15.24 -3.88
CA VAL A 304 28.67 14.77 -5.23
C VAL A 304 29.77 15.23 -6.20
#